data_AF-A0A7S3TE62-F1
#
_entry.id   AF-A0A7S3TE62-F1
#
_cell.length_a   1.000
_cell.length_b   1.000
_cell.length_c   1.000
_cell.angle_alpha   90.00
_cell.angle_beta   90.00
_cell.angle_gamma   90.00
#
_symmetry.space_group_name_H-M   'P 1'
#
loop_
_entity.id
_entity.type
_entity.pdbx_description
1 polymer ?
#
loop_
_entity_poly.entity_id
_entity_poly.type
_entity_poly.pdbx_seq_one_letter_code
_entity_poly.pdbx_strand_id
1 'polypeptide(L)'
;GGRGRGMVARKLLVALLSLSLVCGTLSASAACDATLPADWVHTALGLPWSGSTSLWSFVRVFRKQKMVLCTVPGAGSTLLRTFINAIAVSLSGGEINMNQTTPHAEMREAWWLTPLETMTRKQVQEIACDPSWTKLAFVRNPYARLLSKFEDKIVRHGKDMKPGGEAYKEFRIPAERADGLNFTHFTARLAGVAGLTPDVLDGHSHHIRHRQPVMNKPHSESEYVDEHFRVMSNFCGMRYIPYEWIRYEDLAPGMNRIASQMGVSQHPDVAQQIAKFRPRSTCDEALRLGRSYSEVDKTRVREYFAEDFKRFGYSDAFPTCDEPPHPRQ
;
A
#
# COMPACT_ATOMS: atom_id res chain seq x y z
N GLY A 1 -67.13 27.33 9.45
CA GLY A 1 -67.51 26.27 10.41
C GLY A 1 -66.94 24.96 9.92
N GLY A 2 -66.50 23.99 10.72
CA GLY A 2 -66.36 23.85 12.19
C GLY A 2 -65.14 22.93 12.43
N ARG A 3 -64.24 23.23 13.37
CA ARG A 3 -64.26 22.84 14.80
C ARG A 3 -64.76 21.41 15.07
N GLY A 4 -63.80 20.50 15.29
CA GLY A 4 -63.97 19.27 16.07
C GLY A 4 -62.84 19.16 17.09
N ARG A 5 -63.10 19.61 18.32
CA ARG A 5 -62.25 19.41 19.51
C ARG A 5 -62.57 18.03 20.09
N GLY A 6 -61.54 17.29 20.48
CA GLY A 6 -61.65 16.07 21.29
C GLY A 6 -60.45 15.96 22.23
N MET A 7 -60.52 16.67 23.35
CA MET A 7 -59.66 16.49 24.52
C MET A 7 -60.37 15.50 25.44
N VAL A 8 -59.64 14.57 26.10
CA VAL A 8 -59.69 14.30 27.56
C VAL A 8 -58.97 12.98 27.87
N ALA A 9 -57.83 13.15 28.56
CA ALA A 9 -57.28 12.39 29.70
C ALA A 9 -57.48 10.87 29.83
N ARG A 10 -56.37 10.18 30.10
CA ARG A 10 -56.18 9.47 31.38
C ARG A 10 -54.70 9.22 31.67
N LYS A 11 -54.22 9.87 32.73
CA LYS A 11 -53.05 9.48 33.52
C LYS A 11 -53.35 8.10 34.12
N LEU A 12 -52.47 7.12 33.93
CA LEU A 12 -52.30 6.06 34.91
C LEU A 12 -50.80 5.75 35.06
N LEU A 13 -50.37 5.96 36.29
CA LEU A 13 -49.06 5.71 36.86
C LEU A 13 -48.88 4.19 36.99
N VAL A 14 -47.95 3.59 36.25
CA VAL A 14 -47.32 2.32 36.66
C VAL A 14 -45.82 2.52 36.53
N ALA A 15 -45.25 3.03 37.62
CA ALA A 15 -43.83 2.96 37.90
C ALA A 15 -43.44 1.48 38.09
N LEU A 16 -43.09 0.81 37.00
CA LEU A 16 -42.25 -0.39 37.04
C LEU A 16 -40.81 0.10 37.02
N LEU A 17 -40.23 0.17 38.22
CA LEU A 17 -38.80 0.23 38.46
C LEU A 17 -38.12 -0.89 37.68
N SER A 18 -37.72 -0.58 36.44
CA SER A 18 -36.73 -1.34 35.71
C SER A 18 -35.40 -0.99 36.35
N LEU A 19 -35.06 -1.75 37.39
CA LEU A 19 -33.72 -1.80 37.95
C LEU A 19 -32.84 -2.40 36.86
N SER A 20 -32.51 -1.59 35.85
CA SER A 20 -31.48 -1.91 34.87
C SER A 20 -30.19 -2.01 35.65
N LEU A 21 -29.87 -3.23 36.05
CA LEU A 21 -28.54 -3.63 36.46
C LEU A 21 -27.63 -3.17 35.32
N VAL A 22 -27.03 -1.99 35.46
CA VAL A 22 -25.91 -1.56 34.66
C VAL A 22 -24.79 -2.50 35.10
N CYS A 23 -24.81 -3.70 34.54
CA CYS A 23 -23.68 -4.59 34.52
C CYS A 23 -22.67 -3.83 33.66
N GLY A 24 -21.92 -2.94 34.31
CA GLY A 24 -20.73 -2.34 33.77
C GLY A 24 -19.80 -3.50 33.50
N THR A 25 -19.93 -4.10 32.31
CA THR A 25 -18.87 -4.89 31.73
C THR A 25 -17.71 -3.93 31.63
N LEU A 26 -16.84 -3.97 32.63
CA LEU A 26 -15.46 -3.55 32.50
C LEU A 26 -14.95 -4.35 31.31
N SER A 27 -15.14 -3.80 30.10
CA SER A 27 -14.42 -4.25 28.93
C SER A 27 -12.97 -4.01 29.31
N ALA A 28 -12.34 -5.06 29.83
CA ALA A 28 -10.90 -5.12 29.93
C ALA A 28 -10.41 -4.68 28.56
N SER A 29 -9.83 -3.47 28.50
CA SER A 29 -9.23 -2.99 27.27
C SER A 29 -8.23 -4.07 26.91
N ALA A 30 -8.53 -4.84 25.86
CA ALA A 30 -7.64 -5.90 25.40
C ALA A 30 -6.26 -5.27 25.31
N ALA A 31 -5.33 -5.76 26.15
CA ALA A 31 -3.99 -5.22 26.19
C ALA A 31 -3.48 -5.28 24.77
N CYS A 32 -3.07 -4.14 24.23
CA CYS A 32 -2.61 -4.11 22.88
C CYS A 32 -1.25 -4.78 22.81
N ASP A 33 -1.22 -6.02 22.32
CA ASP A 33 0.00 -6.80 22.16
C ASP A 33 0.91 -6.28 21.03
N ALA A 34 0.51 -5.20 20.33
CA ALA A 34 1.35 -4.53 19.35
C ALA A 34 2.52 -3.81 20.03
N THR A 35 3.54 -4.58 20.35
CA THR A 35 4.86 -4.07 20.72
C THR A 35 5.58 -3.64 19.46
N LEU A 36 5.38 -2.37 19.10
CA LEU A 36 6.16 -1.72 18.05
C LEU A 36 7.64 -1.79 18.41
N PRO A 37 8.53 -2.31 17.54
CA PRO A 37 9.96 -2.34 17.81
C PRO A 37 10.49 -0.94 18.17
N ALA A 38 11.49 -0.86 19.05
CA ALA A 38 12.01 0.41 19.52
C ALA A 38 12.62 1.27 18.40
N ASP A 39 13.08 0.63 17.34
CA ASP A 39 13.65 1.19 16.12
C ASP A 39 12.61 1.46 15.01
N TRP A 40 11.34 1.08 15.22
CA TRP A 40 10.30 1.16 14.19
C TRP A 40 9.70 2.55 14.00
N VAL A 41 9.62 3.34 15.09
CA VAL A 41 9.23 4.75 15.02
C VAL A 41 10.42 5.55 15.54
N HIS A 42 11.02 6.36 14.68
CA HIS A 42 12.06 7.28 15.11
C HIS A 42 11.57 8.04 16.35
N THR A 43 12.40 8.11 17.39
CA THR A 43 12.35 9.26 18.29
C THR A 43 12.46 10.48 17.39
N ALA A 44 11.54 11.44 17.53
CA ALA A 44 11.49 12.68 16.76
C ALA A 44 12.71 13.62 17.00
N LEU A 45 13.86 13.05 17.40
CA LEU A 45 15.09 13.69 17.86
C LEU A 45 16.19 13.65 16.77
N GLY A 46 15.84 14.08 15.56
CA GLY A 46 16.75 14.96 14.80
C GLY A 46 17.85 14.35 13.93
N LEU A 47 17.79 13.07 13.52
CA LEU A 47 18.59 12.61 12.38
C LEU A 47 17.69 11.95 11.32
N PRO A 48 17.68 12.45 10.06
CA PRO A 48 16.90 11.83 9.01
C PRO A 48 17.48 10.44 8.70
N TRP A 49 16.62 9.43 8.66
CA TRP A 49 16.98 8.15 8.09
C TRP A 49 17.42 8.38 6.63
N SER A 50 18.68 8.08 6.31
CA SER A 50 19.23 8.20 4.94
C SER A 50 18.74 7.10 4.00
N GLY A 51 18.03 6.10 4.52
CA GLY A 51 17.43 5.01 3.75
C GLY A 51 16.10 5.43 3.10
N SER A 52 16.14 6.28 2.08
CA SER A 52 14.98 6.63 1.25
C SER A 52 13.77 7.15 2.04
N THR A 53 13.59 8.46 2.02
CA THR A 53 12.44 9.24 2.55
C THR A 53 11.05 8.85 2.00
N SER A 54 10.93 7.71 1.35
CA SER A 54 9.81 7.27 0.53
C SER A 54 9.03 6.07 1.11
N LEU A 55 9.61 5.27 2.02
CA LEU A 55 8.96 4.05 2.57
C LEU A 55 7.65 4.30 3.33
N TRP A 56 7.44 5.53 3.78
CA TRP A 56 6.26 5.94 4.53
C TRP A 56 5.32 6.89 3.76
N SER A 57 5.77 7.35 2.59
CA SER A 57 4.94 8.05 1.59
C SER A 57 3.78 7.18 1.05
N PHE A 58 3.63 5.98 1.58
CA PHE A 58 2.61 5.00 1.27
C PHE A 58 1.52 4.90 2.33
N VAL A 59 1.66 5.50 3.51
CA VAL A 59 0.61 5.48 4.55
C VAL A 59 -0.14 6.80 4.62
N ARG A 60 -1.46 6.73 4.69
CA ARG A 60 -2.37 7.88 4.74
C ARG A 60 -3.27 7.75 5.95
N VAL A 61 -3.19 8.70 6.88
CA VAL A 61 -3.97 8.72 8.12
C VAL A 61 -5.07 9.78 8.03
N PHE A 62 -6.32 9.35 8.06
CA PHE A 62 -7.52 10.18 8.15
C PHE A 62 -8.00 10.21 9.59
N ARG A 63 -7.46 11.15 10.39
CA ARG A 63 -7.71 11.20 11.84
C ARG A 63 -9.19 11.35 12.20
N LYS A 64 -9.91 12.23 11.48
CA LYS A 64 -11.34 12.48 11.74
C LYS A 64 -12.20 11.23 11.52
N GLN A 65 -11.85 10.44 10.49
CA GLN A 65 -12.55 9.20 10.14
C GLN A 65 -11.95 7.95 10.83
N LYS A 66 -10.91 8.12 11.66
CA LYS A 66 -10.13 7.02 12.25
C LYS A 66 -9.76 5.94 11.22
N MET A 67 -9.17 6.36 10.10
CA MET A 67 -8.78 5.43 9.03
C MET A 67 -7.29 5.55 8.69
N VAL A 68 -6.64 4.42 8.44
CA VAL A 68 -5.27 4.33 7.92
C VAL A 68 -5.27 3.51 6.65
N LEU A 69 -4.71 4.07 5.58
CA LEU A 69 -4.58 3.40 4.28
C LEU A 69 -3.10 3.25 3.93
N CYS A 70 -2.65 2.01 3.73
CA CYS A 70 -1.30 1.71 3.25
C CYS A 70 -1.32 1.26 1.78
N THR A 71 -0.64 2.00 0.90
CA THR A 71 -0.51 1.69 -0.52
C THR A 71 0.86 1.08 -0.86
N VAL A 72 0.95 -0.23 -1.05
CA VAL A 72 2.23 -0.86 -1.42
C VAL A 72 2.61 -0.51 -2.87
N PRO A 73 3.89 -0.17 -3.15
CA PRO A 73 4.35 0.02 -4.52
C PRO A 73 4.06 -1.19 -5.40
N GLY A 74 3.38 -0.98 -6.53
CA GLY A 74 3.08 -2.06 -7.49
C GLY A 74 1.78 -2.80 -7.21
N ALA A 75 1.11 -2.49 -6.10
CA ALA A 75 -0.25 -2.93 -5.78
C ALA A 75 -1.31 -1.91 -6.23
N GLY A 76 -1.14 -1.29 -7.40
CA GLY A 76 -2.10 -0.29 -7.90
C GLY A 76 -1.97 1.10 -7.28
N SER A 77 -0.81 1.43 -6.70
CA SER A 77 -0.56 2.66 -5.95
C SER A 77 -1.03 3.95 -6.65
N THR A 78 -0.89 4.07 -7.98
CA THR A 78 -1.35 5.26 -8.72
C THR A 78 -2.86 5.39 -8.71
N LEU A 79 -3.60 4.31 -9.02
CA LEU A 79 -5.07 4.31 -9.00
C LEU A 79 -5.60 4.54 -7.58
N LEU A 80 -4.93 3.94 -6.59
CA LEU A 80 -5.26 4.13 -5.18
C LEU A 80 -5.07 5.58 -4.75
N ARG A 81 -3.96 6.23 -5.14
CA ARG A 81 -3.72 7.64 -4.84
C ARG A 81 -4.77 8.55 -5.48
N THR A 82 -5.14 8.31 -6.74
CA THR A 82 -6.21 9.10 -7.38
C THR A 82 -7.56 8.91 -6.71
N PHE A 83 -7.86 7.70 -6.22
CA PHE A 83 -9.06 7.42 -5.44
C PHE A 83 -9.05 8.13 -4.08
N ILE A 84 -7.92 8.05 -3.36
CA ILE A 84 -7.70 8.73 -2.08
C ILE A 84 -7.84 10.25 -2.24
N ASN A 85 -7.34 10.82 -3.34
CA ASN A 85 -7.52 12.23 -3.66
C ASN A 85 -9.00 12.57 -3.89
N ALA A 86 -9.75 11.73 -4.62
CA ALA A 86 -11.18 11.94 -4.82
C ALA A 86 -11.98 11.87 -3.51
N ILE A 87 -11.62 10.97 -2.59
CA ILE A 87 -12.17 10.95 -1.23
C ILE A 87 -11.86 12.26 -0.51
N ALA A 88 -10.61 12.72 -0.56
CA ALA A 88 -10.19 13.94 0.11
C ALA A 88 -10.97 15.17 -0.39
N VAL A 89 -11.14 15.31 -1.71
CA VAL A 89 -11.98 16.36 -2.32
C VAL A 89 -13.43 16.27 -1.83
N SER A 90 -14.00 15.07 -1.78
CA SER A 90 -15.36 14.89 -1.29
C SER A 90 -15.51 15.27 0.19
N LEU A 91 -14.53 14.92 1.03
CA LEU A 91 -14.58 15.19 2.48
C LEU A 91 -14.27 16.64 2.83
N SER A 92 -13.62 17.40 1.95
CA SER A 92 -13.33 18.81 2.16
C SER A 92 -14.50 19.74 1.81
N GLY A 93 -15.60 19.20 1.27
CA GLY A 93 -16.72 20.02 0.82
C GLY A 93 -16.37 20.95 -0.34
N GLY A 94 -15.37 20.59 -1.15
CA GLY A 94 -14.96 21.35 -2.33
C GLY A 94 -13.86 22.39 -2.12
N GLU A 95 -13.26 22.48 -0.92
CA GLU A 95 -12.08 23.34 -0.67
C GLU A 95 -10.86 22.94 -1.51
N ILE A 96 -10.84 21.71 -2.05
CA ILE A 96 -9.75 21.14 -2.83
C ILE A 96 -10.26 20.86 -4.23
N ASN A 97 -9.50 21.27 -5.25
CA ASN A 97 -9.84 20.98 -6.63
C ASN A 97 -9.12 19.71 -7.13
N MET A 98 -9.84 18.73 -7.66
CA MET A 98 -9.25 17.52 -8.27
C MET A 98 -8.25 17.84 -9.39
N ASN A 99 -8.39 18.96 -10.12
CA ASN A 99 -7.47 19.38 -11.18
C ASN A 99 -6.12 19.87 -10.63
N GLN A 100 -6.11 20.27 -9.37
CA GLN A 100 -4.88 20.51 -8.64
C GLN A 100 -4.31 19.21 -8.11
N THR A 101 -4.97 18.06 -8.33
CA THR A 101 -4.53 16.76 -7.83
C THR A 101 -3.80 15.88 -8.83
N THR A 102 -2.47 15.88 -8.81
CA THR A 102 -1.65 14.88 -9.47
C THR A 102 -1.44 13.67 -8.55
N PRO A 103 -1.19 12.46 -9.08
CA PRO A 103 -0.90 11.29 -8.25
C PRO A 103 0.36 11.44 -7.35
N HIS A 104 1.12 12.52 -7.50
CA HIS A 104 2.42 12.72 -6.88
C HIS A 104 2.59 14.05 -6.12
N ALA A 105 1.97 15.17 -6.53
CA ALA A 105 2.33 16.51 -6.03
C ALA A 105 1.63 16.94 -4.72
N GLU A 106 0.38 16.57 -4.42
CA GLU A 106 -0.35 17.20 -3.28
C GLU A 106 -0.28 16.42 -1.97
N MET A 107 0.51 15.34 -1.90
CA MET A 107 0.56 14.52 -0.68
C MET A 107 1.42 15.14 0.44
N ARG A 108 2.22 16.18 0.14
CA ARG A 108 2.95 16.96 1.15
C ARG A 108 2.17 18.17 1.66
N GLU A 109 1.17 18.64 0.91
CA GLU A 109 0.46 19.90 1.18
C GLU A 109 -0.96 19.68 1.70
N ALA A 110 -1.49 18.47 1.59
CA ALA A 110 -2.76 18.08 2.19
C ALA A 110 -2.65 18.05 3.73
N TRP A 111 -2.95 19.17 4.39
CA TRP A 111 -2.85 19.34 5.85
C TRP A 111 -3.70 18.35 6.67
N TRP A 112 -4.73 17.75 6.09
CA TRP A 112 -5.56 16.71 6.73
C TRP A 112 -5.00 15.29 6.58
N LEU A 113 -4.01 15.08 5.72
CA LEU A 113 -3.29 13.81 5.57
C LEU A 113 -2.04 13.87 6.43
N THR A 114 -2.06 13.13 7.54
CA THR A 114 -0.83 12.94 8.32
C THR A 114 -0.10 11.73 7.77
N PRO A 115 1.10 11.89 7.21
CA PRO A 115 1.96 10.76 6.91
C PRO A 115 2.29 10.04 8.22
N LEU A 116 2.24 8.70 8.25
CA LEU A 116 2.47 7.95 9.50
C LEU A 116 3.87 8.22 10.07
N GLU A 117 4.84 8.50 9.21
CA GLU A 117 6.23 8.86 9.56
C GLU A 117 6.37 10.16 10.35
N THR A 118 5.42 11.08 10.23
CA THR A 118 5.45 12.32 11.00
C THR A 118 4.77 12.15 12.36
N MET A 119 4.24 10.97 12.67
CA MET A 119 3.55 10.68 13.93
C MET A 119 4.51 10.14 14.98
N THR A 120 4.27 10.48 16.24
CA THR A 120 5.07 9.95 17.35
C THR A 120 4.78 8.47 17.57
N ARG A 121 5.72 7.73 18.18
CA ARG A 121 5.50 6.31 18.53
C ARG A 121 4.20 6.08 19.29
N LYS A 122 3.90 6.97 20.24
CA LYS A 122 2.67 6.94 21.01
C LYS A 122 1.44 7.02 20.11
N GLN A 123 1.43 7.96 19.16
CA GLN A 123 0.30 8.11 18.22
C GLN A 123 0.15 6.91 17.28
N VAL A 124 1.25 6.34 16.79
CA VAL A 124 1.19 5.14 15.95
C VAL A 124 0.71 3.93 16.76
N GLN A 125 1.15 3.80 18.01
CA GLN A 125 0.67 2.77 18.92
C GLN A 125 -0.82 2.94 19.23
N GLU A 126 -1.29 4.16 19.51
CA GLU A 126 -2.71 4.46 19.67
C GLU A 126 -3.54 3.98 18.47
N ILE A 127 -3.09 4.28 17.23
CA ILE A 127 -3.74 3.79 16.01
C ILE A 127 -3.71 2.27 15.92
N ALA A 128 -2.55 1.65 16.16
CA ALA A 128 -2.37 0.21 16.06
C ALA A 128 -3.31 -0.54 17.01
N CYS A 129 -3.44 0.00 18.22
CA CYS A 129 -4.14 -0.59 19.35
C CYS A 129 -5.63 -0.27 19.44
N ASP A 130 -6.07 0.88 18.93
CA ASP A 130 -7.47 1.28 19.00
C ASP A 130 -8.28 0.50 17.95
N PRO A 131 -9.24 -0.38 18.36
CA PRO A 131 -10.04 -1.18 17.44
C PRO A 131 -11.07 -0.35 16.67
N SER A 132 -11.34 0.89 17.10
CA SER A 132 -12.21 1.80 16.33
C SER A 132 -11.52 2.39 15.09
N TRP A 133 -10.22 2.14 14.90
CA TRP A 133 -9.54 2.50 13.66
C TRP A 133 -9.71 1.45 12.58
N THR A 134 -10.12 1.88 11.40
CA THR A 134 -10.08 1.07 10.18
C THR A 134 -8.67 1.14 9.59
N LYS A 135 -7.96 0.01 9.57
CA LYS A 135 -6.57 -0.09 9.10
C LYS A 135 -6.55 -0.96 7.85
N LEU A 136 -6.30 -0.36 6.68
CA LEU A 136 -6.33 -1.05 5.39
C LEU A 136 -4.97 -1.06 4.70
N ALA A 137 -4.61 -2.19 4.12
CA ALA A 137 -3.41 -2.37 3.32
C ALA A 137 -3.76 -2.88 1.92
N PHE A 138 -3.17 -2.29 0.88
CA PHE A 138 -3.36 -2.75 -0.50
C PHE A 138 -2.20 -3.61 -0.92
N VAL A 139 -2.48 -4.88 -1.22
CA VAL A 139 -1.47 -5.90 -1.52
C VAL A 139 -1.74 -6.52 -2.88
N ARG A 140 -0.73 -7.16 -3.47
CA ARG A 140 -0.84 -7.81 -4.79
C ARG A 140 -0.02 -9.09 -4.77
N ASN A 141 -0.40 -10.09 -5.57
CA ASN A 141 0.40 -11.30 -5.72
C ASN A 141 1.90 -10.95 -5.97
N PRO A 142 2.84 -11.53 -5.20
CA PRO A 142 4.27 -11.17 -5.31
C PRO A 142 4.86 -11.28 -6.72
N TYR A 143 4.49 -12.30 -7.51
CA TYR A 143 4.95 -12.42 -8.90
C TYR A 143 4.46 -11.23 -9.75
N ALA A 144 3.15 -10.93 -9.68
CA ALA A 144 2.54 -9.83 -10.41
C ALA A 144 3.08 -8.46 -10.00
N ARG A 145 3.31 -8.26 -8.71
CA ARG A 145 3.90 -7.03 -8.17
C ARG A 145 5.33 -6.85 -8.68
N LEU A 146 6.16 -7.88 -8.58
CA LEU A 146 7.56 -7.82 -8.98
C LEU A 146 7.67 -7.48 -10.47
N LEU A 147 6.99 -8.23 -11.34
CA LEU A 147 6.97 -7.95 -12.78
C LEU A 147 6.48 -6.53 -13.08
N SER A 148 5.40 -6.09 -12.42
CA SER A 148 4.87 -4.74 -12.61
C SER A 148 5.89 -3.67 -12.24
N LYS A 149 6.77 -3.91 -11.27
CA LYS A 149 7.81 -2.95 -10.89
C LYS A 149 9.06 -3.02 -11.74
N PHE A 150 9.41 -4.20 -12.23
CA PHE A 150 10.42 -4.31 -13.27
C PHE A 150 10.02 -3.56 -14.54
N GLU A 151 8.79 -3.72 -15.04
CA GLU A 151 8.33 -3.01 -16.23
C GLU A 151 8.31 -1.49 -16.03
N ASP A 152 7.85 -1.04 -14.86
CA ASP A 152 7.76 0.39 -14.52
C ASP A 152 9.14 1.02 -14.36
N LYS A 153 10.04 0.37 -13.61
CA LYS A 153 11.33 0.95 -13.22
C LYS A 153 12.47 0.66 -14.18
N ILE A 154 12.47 -0.49 -14.85
CA ILE A 154 13.53 -0.88 -15.79
C ILE A 154 13.11 -0.57 -17.21
N VAL A 155 11.98 -1.13 -17.64
CA VAL A 155 11.64 -1.13 -19.07
C VAL A 155 11.20 0.26 -19.50
N ARG A 156 10.27 0.88 -18.77
CA ARG A 156 9.75 2.20 -19.12
C ARG A 156 10.80 3.28 -18.95
N HIS A 157 11.45 3.36 -17.78
CA HIS A 157 12.50 4.35 -17.58
C HIS A 157 13.71 4.13 -18.50
N GLY A 158 14.09 2.88 -18.80
CA GLY A 158 15.14 2.60 -19.78
C GLY A 158 14.79 3.04 -21.20
N LYS A 159 13.50 3.02 -21.60
CA LYS A 159 13.03 3.54 -22.89
C LYS A 159 12.94 5.06 -22.93
N ASP A 160 12.56 5.69 -21.82
CA ASP A 160 12.38 7.14 -21.72
C ASP A 160 13.70 7.89 -21.45
N MET A 161 14.75 7.19 -21.02
CA MET A 161 16.10 7.72 -20.89
C MET A 161 16.71 7.97 -22.27
N LYS A 162 16.53 9.20 -22.77
CA LYS A 162 17.30 9.69 -23.93
C LYS A 162 18.80 9.50 -23.68
N PRO A 163 19.59 9.06 -24.68
CA PRO A 163 21.04 9.02 -24.55
C PRO A 163 21.55 10.43 -24.22
N GLY A 164 22.17 10.60 -23.04
CA GLY A 164 22.81 11.86 -22.61
C GLY A 164 22.19 12.60 -21.42
N GLY A 165 21.13 12.10 -20.78
CA GLY A 165 20.59 12.70 -19.54
C GLY A 165 21.31 12.22 -18.27
N GLU A 166 21.55 13.11 -17.31
CA GLU A 166 22.15 12.80 -16.00
C GLU A 166 21.38 11.74 -15.16
N ALA A 167 20.18 11.35 -15.59
CA ALA A 167 19.33 10.33 -14.96
C ALA A 167 19.95 8.91 -14.93
N TYR A 168 21.06 8.68 -15.65
CA TYR A 168 21.79 7.41 -15.62
C TYR A 168 22.38 7.05 -14.24
N LYS A 169 22.60 8.04 -13.35
CA LYS A 169 23.42 7.86 -12.13
C LYS A 169 22.73 7.16 -10.96
N GLU A 170 21.40 7.02 -10.95
CA GLU A 170 20.66 6.51 -9.79
C GLU A 170 19.98 5.16 -10.00
N PHE A 171 20.05 4.59 -11.20
CA PHE A 171 19.49 3.26 -11.43
C PHE A 171 20.40 2.18 -10.83
N ARG A 172 20.07 1.73 -9.60
CA ARG A 172 20.74 0.59 -8.96
C ARG A 172 20.02 -0.69 -9.39
N ILE A 173 20.73 -1.58 -10.08
CA ILE A 173 20.24 -2.94 -10.33
C ILE A 173 19.91 -3.55 -8.96
N PRO A 174 18.69 -4.08 -8.75
CA PRO A 174 18.29 -4.58 -7.44
C PRO A 174 19.23 -5.72 -7.01
N ALA A 175 19.86 -5.53 -5.85
CA ALA A 175 20.69 -6.47 -5.10
C ALA A 175 22.01 -6.91 -5.77
N GLU A 176 23.13 -6.50 -5.15
CA GLU A 176 24.41 -7.16 -5.37
C GLU A 176 24.37 -8.62 -4.86
N ARG A 177 25.31 -9.44 -5.37
CA ARG A 177 25.45 -10.88 -5.12
C ARG A 177 25.32 -11.35 -3.65
N ALA A 178 25.53 -10.48 -2.66
CA ALA A 178 25.55 -10.84 -1.26
C ALA A 178 24.18 -11.26 -0.70
N ASP A 179 23.08 -10.74 -1.27
CA ASP A 179 21.72 -10.96 -0.73
C ASP A 179 21.00 -12.14 -1.41
N GLY A 180 21.69 -12.90 -2.27
CA GLY A 180 21.13 -14.04 -3.01
C GLY A 180 20.17 -13.67 -4.17
N LEU A 181 19.75 -12.41 -4.26
CA LEU A 181 18.87 -11.88 -5.29
C LEU A 181 19.64 -11.32 -6.50
N ASN A 182 20.43 -12.15 -7.17
CA ASN A 182 20.98 -11.72 -8.47
C ASN A 182 19.88 -11.78 -9.54
N PHE A 183 19.11 -10.71 -9.67
CA PHE A 183 18.10 -10.54 -10.71
C PHE A 183 18.70 -10.17 -12.07
N THR A 184 20.03 -10.08 -12.24
CA THR A 184 20.65 -9.72 -13.53
C THR A 184 20.12 -10.57 -14.69
N HIS A 185 20.00 -11.88 -14.50
CA HIS A 185 19.43 -12.77 -15.52
C HIS A 185 17.92 -12.54 -15.75
N PHE A 186 17.17 -12.24 -14.69
CA PHE A 186 15.75 -11.90 -14.79
C PHE A 186 15.54 -10.57 -15.53
N THR A 187 16.31 -9.55 -15.18
CA THR A 187 16.38 -8.24 -15.85
C THR A 187 16.73 -8.40 -17.32
N ALA A 188 17.76 -9.18 -17.64
CA ALA A 188 18.16 -9.46 -19.02
C ALA A 188 17.05 -10.15 -19.82
N ARG A 189 16.37 -11.13 -19.22
CA ARG A 189 15.24 -11.82 -19.84
C ARG A 189 14.07 -10.88 -20.10
N LEU A 190 13.68 -10.08 -19.12
CA LEU A 190 12.59 -9.10 -19.27
C LEU A 190 12.91 -8.02 -20.29
N ALA A 191 14.15 -7.55 -20.34
CA ALA A 191 14.61 -6.62 -21.36
C ALA A 191 14.46 -7.24 -22.75
N GLY A 192 14.88 -8.51 -22.93
CA GLY A 192 14.67 -9.26 -24.17
C GLY A 192 13.20 -9.38 -24.56
N VAL A 193 12.31 -9.74 -23.61
CA VAL A 193 10.86 -9.79 -23.83
C VAL A 193 10.29 -8.41 -24.21
N ALA A 194 10.86 -7.33 -23.67
CA ALA A 194 10.47 -5.96 -23.97
C ALA A 194 11.08 -5.38 -25.26
N GLY A 195 11.89 -6.18 -25.99
CA GLY A 195 12.59 -5.78 -27.20
C GLY A 195 13.76 -4.81 -26.95
N LEU A 196 14.32 -4.80 -25.75
CA LEU A 196 15.51 -3.99 -25.42
C LEU A 196 16.78 -4.78 -25.78
N THR A 197 17.73 -4.13 -26.43
CA THR A 197 19.01 -4.74 -26.77
C THR A 197 19.90 -4.87 -25.53
N PRO A 198 20.80 -5.88 -25.47
CA PRO A 198 21.75 -6.05 -24.37
C PRO A 198 22.57 -4.79 -24.08
N ASP A 199 22.88 -3.98 -25.10
CA ASP A 199 23.65 -2.73 -24.98
C ASP A 199 22.98 -1.70 -24.05
N VAL A 200 21.66 -1.74 -23.88
CA VAL A 200 20.91 -0.87 -22.95
C VAL A 200 21.12 -1.33 -21.50
N LEU A 201 21.37 -2.62 -21.27
CA LEU A 201 21.63 -3.19 -19.96
C LEU A 201 23.10 -3.13 -19.56
N ASP A 202 23.99 -3.03 -20.54
CA ASP A 202 25.46 -3.02 -20.37
C ASP A 202 26.03 -1.61 -20.08
N GLY A 203 25.20 -0.68 -19.59
CA GLY A 203 25.58 0.69 -19.19
C GLY A 203 26.62 0.81 -18.07
N HIS A 204 27.40 -0.25 -17.81
CA HIS A 204 28.43 -0.35 -16.80
C HIS A 204 29.87 -0.19 -17.29
N SER A 205 30.15 0.02 -18.59
CA SER A 205 31.54 0.08 -19.07
C SER A 205 32.18 1.46 -19.13
N HIS A 206 31.45 2.57 -18.94
CA HIS A 206 32.07 3.91 -18.98
C HIS A 206 31.68 4.80 -17.77
N HIS A 207 32.61 4.88 -16.80
CA HIS A 207 32.69 5.89 -15.72
C HIS A 207 31.80 5.76 -14.47
N ILE A 208 31.69 4.57 -13.87
CA ILE A 208 31.58 4.52 -12.40
C ILE A 208 33.00 4.73 -11.85
N ARG A 209 33.36 5.97 -11.51
CA ARG A 209 34.56 6.22 -10.68
C ARG A 209 34.39 5.37 -9.43
N HIS A 210 35.31 4.43 -9.21
CA HIS A 210 35.46 3.67 -7.97
C HIS A 210 35.45 4.65 -6.78
N ARG A 211 34.28 4.86 -6.15
CA ARG A 211 34.25 5.35 -4.77
C ARG A 211 34.85 4.22 -3.96
N GLN A 212 35.99 4.51 -3.33
CA GLN A 212 36.65 3.61 -2.40
C GLN A 212 35.62 3.04 -1.41
N PRO A 213 35.67 1.73 -1.10
CA PRO A 213 34.75 1.11 -0.18
C PRO A 213 35.02 1.72 1.20
N VAL A 214 34.14 2.61 1.63
CA VAL A 214 34.10 3.04 3.03
C VAL A 214 33.55 1.83 3.79
N MET A 215 34.46 0.98 4.28
CA MET A 215 34.12 0.02 5.32
C MET A 215 33.63 0.82 6.51
N ASN A 216 32.32 0.83 6.78
CA ASN A 216 31.75 0.95 8.13
C ASN A 216 30.21 0.86 8.12
N LYS A 217 29.74 -0.20 8.77
CA LYS A 217 28.40 -0.54 9.30
C LYS A 217 27.66 -1.65 8.54
N PRO A 218 27.01 -2.59 9.27
CA PRO A 218 26.03 -3.48 8.67
C PRO A 218 24.90 -2.60 8.11
N HIS A 219 24.89 -2.48 6.80
CA HIS A 219 23.92 -1.70 6.06
C HIS A 219 22.57 -2.47 6.12
N SER A 220 21.50 -1.79 6.51
CA SER A 220 20.16 -2.38 6.47
C SER A 220 19.75 -2.65 5.02
N GLU A 221 18.87 -3.64 4.77
CA GLU A 221 18.32 -3.98 3.43
C GLU A 221 17.90 -2.74 2.60
N SER A 222 17.57 -1.65 3.29
CA SER A 222 17.16 -0.40 2.70
C SER A 222 18.19 0.35 1.86
N GLU A 223 19.47 0.09 2.07
CA GLU A 223 20.55 0.74 1.30
C GLU A 223 20.91 -0.04 0.03
N TYR A 224 20.49 -1.31 -0.05
CA TYR A 224 20.84 -2.24 -1.13
C TYR A 224 19.72 -2.48 -2.15
N VAL A 225 18.46 -2.38 -1.73
CA VAL A 225 17.31 -2.71 -2.58
C VAL A 225 16.40 -1.50 -2.70
N ASP A 226 16.23 -1.03 -3.94
CA ASP A 226 15.20 -0.05 -4.29
C ASP A 226 13.86 -0.52 -3.68
N GLU A 227 13.20 0.39 -2.97
CA GLU A 227 11.99 0.09 -2.20
C GLU A 227 10.94 -0.67 -3.01
N HIS A 228 10.86 -0.45 -4.32
CA HIS A 228 9.89 -1.08 -5.20
C HIS A 228 10.02 -2.60 -5.27
N PHE A 229 11.18 -3.17 -4.91
CA PHE A 229 11.47 -4.60 -4.95
C PHE A 229 11.46 -5.28 -3.58
N ARG A 230 11.31 -4.54 -2.48
CA ARG A 230 11.26 -5.11 -1.12
C ARG A 230 10.01 -5.95 -0.89
N VAL A 231 10.05 -6.87 0.07
CA VAL A 231 8.86 -7.59 0.56
C VAL A 231 7.78 -6.61 1.06
N MET A 232 6.53 -6.88 0.73
CA MET A 232 5.37 -6.03 1.02
C MET A 232 5.08 -5.96 2.52
N SER A 233 5.36 -7.03 3.27
CA SER A 233 5.25 -7.08 4.73
C SER A 233 6.10 -6.03 5.45
N ASN A 234 7.18 -5.56 4.82
CA ASN A 234 8.05 -4.51 5.35
C ASN A 234 7.44 -3.10 5.24
N PHE A 235 6.35 -2.93 4.49
CA PHE A 235 5.72 -1.63 4.33
C PHE A 235 4.75 -1.34 5.47
N CYS A 236 4.63 -0.05 5.82
CA CYS A 236 3.56 0.49 6.67
C CYS A 236 3.42 -0.15 8.05
N GLY A 237 4.39 -0.96 8.50
CA GLY A 237 4.28 -1.74 9.72
C GLY A 237 3.31 -2.90 9.64
N MET A 238 3.08 -3.50 8.47
CA MET A 238 2.14 -4.63 8.36
C MET A 238 2.52 -5.85 9.21
N ARG A 239 3.77 -5.93 9.70
CA ARG A 239 4.19 -6.92 10.69
C ARG A 239 3.67 -6.65 12.11
N TYR A 240 3.33 -5.41 12.44
CA TYR A 240 3.03 -4.96 13.80
C TYR A 240 1.63 -4.35 13.95
N ILE A 241 1.09 -3.77 12.89
CA ILE A 241 -0.26 -3.22 12.85
C ILE A 241 -1.19 -4.26 12.22
N PRO A 242 -2.35 -4.57 12.85
CA PRO A 242 -3.32 -5.50 12.30
C PRO A 242 -4.13 -4.83 11.17
N TYR A 243 -3.52 -4.71 10.00
CA TYR A 243 -4.21 -4.25 8.80
C TYR A 243 -5.15 -5.34 8.30
N GLU A 244 -6.35 -4.94 7.90
CA GLU A 244 -7.13 -5.70 6.93
C GLU A 244 -6.54 -5.43 5.53
N TRP A 245 -6.29 -6.48 4.75
CA TRP A 245 -5.74 -6.33 3.41
C TRP A 245 -6.84 -6.38 2.34
N ILE A 246 -6.71 -5.51 1.35
CA ILE A 246 -7.48 -5.54 0.11
C ILE A 246 -6.51 -5.98 -0.99
N ARG A 247 -6.82 -7.11 -1.62
CA ARG A 247 -6.02 -7.64 -2.72
C ARG A 247 -6.24 -6.82 -3.98
N TYR A 248 -5.25 -6.85 -4.89
CA TYR A 248 -5.30 -6.08 -6.13
C TYR A 248 -6.49 -6.49 -7.00
N GLU A 249 -6.80 -7.78 -6.96
CA GLU A 249 -7.91 -8.44 -7.65
C GLU A 249 -9.27 -7.98 -7.09
N ASP A 250 -9.31 -7.56 -5.83
CA ASP A 250 -10.49 -7.13 -5.09
C ASP A 250 -10.56 -5.60 -4.90
N LEU A 251 -9.79 -4.83 -5.67
CA LEU A 251 -9.75 -3.38 -5.51
C LEU A 251 -11.12 -2.73 -5.68
N ALA A 252 -11.86 -3.03 -6.74
CA ALA A 252 -13.17 -2.41 -6.97
C ALA A 252 -14.17 -2.62 -5.80
N PRO A 253 -14.43 -3.86 -5.33
CA PRO A 253 -15.29 -4.05 -4.16
C PRO A 253 -14.70 -3.43 -2.89
N GLY A 254 -13.38 -3.53 -2.68
CA GLY A 254 -12.70 -2.89 -1.56
C GLY A 254 -12.87 -1.37 -1.53
N MET A 255 -12.72 -0.70 -2.68
CA MET A 255 -12.89 0.75 -2.82
C MET A 255 -14.33 1.17 -2.58
N ASN A 256 -15.31 0.41 -3.09
CA ASN A 256 -16.73 0.65 -2.80
C ASN A 256 -17.03 0.59 -1.30
N ARG A 257 -16.46 -0.40 -0.61
CA ARG A 257 -16.63 -0.55 0.85
C ARG A 257 -16.03 0.64 1.59
N ILE A 258 -14.82 1.06 1.23
CA ILE A 258 -14.16 2.25 1.83
C ILE A 258 -15.00 3.50 1.60
N ALA A 259 -15.41 3.77 0.36
CA ALA A 259 -16.21 4.94 0.02
C ALA A 259 -17.53 4.97 0.80
N SER A 260 -18.16 3.81 0.99
CA SER A 260 -19.38 3.67 1.78
C SER A 260 -19.13 3.93 3.27
N GLN A 261 -18.06 3.38 3.85
CA GLN A 261 -17.67 3.63 5.26
C GLN A 261 -17.35 5.11 5.52
N MET A 262 -16.81 5.81 4.52
CA MET A 262 -16.50 7.24 4.62
C MET A 262 -17.69 8.15 4.28
N GLY A 263 -18.83 7.59 3.87
CA GLY A 263 -20.02 8.37 3.51
C GLY A 263 -19.90 9.16 2.19
N VAL A 264 -18.99 8.74 1.29
CA VAL A 264 -18.67 9.44 0.04
C VAL A 264 -18.96 8.61 -1.22
N SER A 265 -19.68 7.49 -1.08
CA SER A 265 -19.98 6.58 -2.19
C SER A 265 -20.81 7.20 -3.31
N GLN A 266 -21.61 8.24 -2.99
CA GLN A 266 -22.43 8.95 -3.97
C GLN A 266 -21.69 10.11 -4.67
N HIS A 267 -20.45 10.42 -4.26
CA HIS A 267 -19.69 11.50 -4.88
C HIS A 267 -19.27 11.09 -6.31
N PRO A 268 -19.56 11.90 -7.35
CA PRO A 268 -19.34 11.50 -8.74
C PRO A 268 -17.87 11.19 -9.04
N ASP A 269 -16.93 11.98 -8.52
CA ASP A 269 -15.50 11.72 -8.73
C ASP A 269 -15.04 10.41 -8.08
N VAL A 270 -15.59 10.07 -6.91
CA VAL A 270 -15.26 8.82 -6.20
C VAL A 270 -15.80 7.64 -7.00
N ALA A 271 -17.06 7.68 -7.43
CA ALA A 271 -17.66 6.66 -8.28
C ALA A 271 -16.89 6.49 -9.60
N GLN A 272 -16.46 7.61 -10.22
CA GLN A 272 -15.65 7.57 -11.44
C GLN A 272 -14.29 6.90 -11.20
N GLN A 273 -13.60 7.18 -10.08
CA GLN A 273 -12.35 6.48 -9.78
C GLN A 273 -12.58 4.99 -9.53
N ILE A 274 -13.65 4.62 -8.81
CA ILE A 274 -14.01 3.21 -8.57
C ILE A 274 -14.20 2.46 -9.89
N ALA A 275 -14.89 3.07 -10.86
CA ALA A 275 -15.12 2.46 -12.17
C ALA A 275 -13.84 2.21 -12.99
N LYS A 276 -12.71 2.87 -12.65
CA LYS A 276 -11.40 2.62 -13.28
C LYS A 276 -10.75 1.34 -12.79
N PHE A 277 -11.14 0.82 -11.63
CA PHE A 277 -10.68 -0.48 -11.13
C PHE A 277 -11.42 -1.58 -11.89
N ARG A 278 -10.98 -1.87 -13.10
CA ARG A 278 -11.53 -2.97 -13.89
C ARG A 278 -11.03 -4.29 -13.32
N PRO A 279 -11.89 -5.32 -13.19
CA PRO A 279 -11.42 -6.69 -12.98
C PRO A 279 -10.40 -7.01 -14.06
N ARG A 280 -9.21 -7.46 -13.67
CA ARG A 280 -8.26 -8.01 -14.64
C ARG A 280 -8.62 -9.45 -14.92
N SER A 281 -8.45 -9.86 -16.18
CA SER A 281 -8.46 -11.26 -16.54
C SER A 281 -7.30 -11.96 -15.83
N THR A 282 -7.62 -12.86 -14.90
CA THR A 282 -6.63 -13.68 -14.19
C THR A 282 -5.79 -14.49 -15.17
N CYS A 283 -6.41 -14.98 -16.25
CA CYS A 283 -5.71 -15.72 -17.30
C CYS A 283 -4.74 -14.84 -18.11
N ASP A 284 -5.12 -13.60 -18.47
CA ASP A 284 -4.19 -12.70 -19.18
C ASP A 284 -2.96 -12.38 -18.33
N GLU A 285 -3.16 -12.18 -17.03
CA GLU A 285 -2.08 -11.97 -16.07
C GLU A 285 -1.22 -13.22 -15.89
N ALA A 286 -1.82 -14.41 -15.76
CA ALA A 286 -1.09 -15.67 -15.69
C ALA A 286 -0.26 -15.94 -16.95
N LEU A 287 -0.83 -15.75 -18.15
CA LEU A 287 -0.12 -15.90 -19.42
C LEU A 287 1.03 -14.90 -19.54
N ARG A 288 0.80 -13.66 -19.12
CA ARG A 288 1.84 -12.63 -19.09
C ARG A 288 2.97 -13.03 -18.14
N LEU A 289 2.65 -13.49 -16.94
CA LEU A 289 3.64 -13.99 -15.98
C LEU A 289 4.41 -15.19 -16.56
N GLY A 290 3.73 -16.15 -17.16
CA GLY A 290 4.33 -17.35 -17.75
C GLY A 290 5.38 -17.04 -18.83
N ARG A 291 5.19 -15.97 -19.61
CA ARG A 291 6.19 -15.50 -20.59
C ARG A 291 7.40 -14.81 -19.95
N SER A 292 7.24 -14.28 -18.75
CA SER A 292 8.24 -13.44 -18.08
C SER A 292 9.17 -14.21 -17.13
N TYR A 293 8.72 -15.32 -16.56
CA TYR A 293 9.45 -16.05 -15.51
C TYR A 293 9.95 -17.41 -16.00
N SER A 294 11.25 -17.69 -15.79
CA SER A 294 11.76 -19.07 -15.83
C SER A 294 11.48 -19.80 -14.52
N GLU A 295 11.61 -21.13 -14.51
CA GLU A 295 11.46 -21.92 -13.26
C GLU A 295 12.43 -21.47 -12.15
N VAL A 296 13.66 -21.08 -12.50
CA VAL A 296 14.63 -20.54 -11.53
C VAL A 296 14.15 -19.22 -10.93
N ASP A 297 13.58 -18.35 -11.77
CA ASP A 297 13.03 -17.07 -11.31
C ASP A 297 11.83 -17.30 -10.38
N LYS A 298 10.97 -18.28 -10.71
CA LYS A 298 9.81 -18.65 -9.89
C LYS A 298 10.22 -19.08 -8.48
N THR A 299 11.20 -19.98 -8.38
CA THR A 299 11.74 -20.44 -7.09
C THR A 299 12.29 -19.29 -6.26
N ARG A 300 13.09 -18.40 -6.87
CA ARG A 300 13.67 -17.24 -6.16
C ARG A 300 12.61 -16.28 -5.64
N VAL A 301 11.57 -16.00 -6.44
CA VAL A 301 10.45 -15.16 -5.99
C VAL A 301 9.71 -15.81 -4.83
N ARG A 302 9.47 -17.13 -4.90
CA ARG A 302 8.84 -17.88 -3.81
C ARG A 302 9.63 -17.76 -2.51
N GLU A 303 10.93 -17.97 -2.57
CA GLU A 303 11.82 -17.91 -1.41
C GLU A 303 11.90 -16.49 -0.82
N TYR A 304 12.15 -15.49 -1.67
CA TYR A 304 12.33 -14.11 -1.21
C TYR A 304 11.03 -13.49 -0.67
N PHE A 305 9.89 -13.77 -1.32
CA PHE A 305 8.58 -13.28 -0.91
C PHE A 305 7.78 -14.29 -0.08
N ALA A 306 8.42 -15.29 0.53
CA ALA A 306 7.75 -16.36 1.28
C ALA A 306 6.83 -15.81 2.38
N GLU A 307 7.29 -14.77 3.11
CA GLU A 307 6.46 -14.12 4.12
C GLU A 307 5.20 -13.48 3.51
N ASP A 308 5.32 -12.81 2.37
CA ASP A 308 4.19 -12.12 1.73
C ASP A 308 3.13 -13.12 1.26
N PHE A 309 3.54 -14.23 0.65
CA PHE A 309 2.61 -15.29 0.25
C PHE A 309 1.81 -15.79 1.46
N LYS A 310 2.51 -16.15 2.53
CA LYS A 310 1.90 -16.65 3.77
C LYS A 310 1.01 -15.61 4.45
N ARG A 311 1.52 -14.38 4.63
CA ARG A 311 0.85 -13.32 5.40
C ARG A 311 -0.42 -12.83 4.72
N PHE A 312 -0.40 -12.67 3.39
CA PHE A 312 -1.54 -12.13 2.65
C PHE A 312 -2.43 -13.21 2.04
N GLY A 313 -2.13 -14.49 2.33
CA GLY A 313 -2.90 -15.66 1.88
C GLY A 313 -2.89 -15.87 0.37
N TYR A 314 -1.82 -15.45 -0.32
CA TYR A 314 -1.63 -15.79 -1.73
C TYR A 314 -1.08 -17.20 -1.84
N SER A 315 -1.49 -17.91 -2.90
CA SER A 315 -0.83 -19.15 -3.30
C SER A 315 0.62 -18.87 -3.68
N ASP A 316 1.55 -19.67 -3.17
CA ASP A 316 2.97 -19.64 -3.54
C ASP A 316 3.26 -20.44 -4.83
N ALA A 317 2.24 -21.17 -5.31
CA ALA A 317 2.19 -21.73 -6.65
C ALA A 317 2.18 -20.59 -7.69
N PHE A 318 2.71 -20.90 -8.87
CA PHE A 318 2.73 -19.93 -9.95
C PHE A 318 1.33 -19.79 -10.55
N PRO A 319 0.81 -18.56 -10.76
CA PRO A 319 -0.54 -18.37 -11.26
C PRO A 319 -0.79 -19.06 -12.61
N THR A 320 -1.95 -19.68 -12.76
CA THR A 320 -2.40 -20.34 -14.00
C THR A 320 -3.80 -19.86 -14.40
N CYS A 321 -4.19 -20.08 -15.66
CA CYS A 321 -5.52 -19.69 -16.14
C CYS A 321 -6.67 -20.47 -15.47
N ASP A 322 -6.37 -21.63 -14.90
CA ASP A 322 -7.37 -22.52 -14.30
C ASP A 322 -7.60 -22.25 -12.81
N GLU A 323 -6.87 -21.30 -12.22
CA GLU A 323 -7.06 -20.95 -10.81
C GLU A 323 -8.46 -20.32 -10.61
N PRO A 324 -9.31 -20.90 -9.74
CA PRO A 324 -10.57 -20.29 -9.41
C PRO A 324 -10.32 -18.93 -8.72
N PRO A 325 -11.24 -17.96 -8.88
CA PRO A 325 -11.14 -16.71 -8.16
C PRO A 325 -11.01 -16.97 -6.66
N HIS A 326 -10.15 -16.21 -5.99
CA HIS A 326 -9.91 -16.39 -4.56
C HIS A 326 -11.23 -16.32 -3.78
N PRO A 327 -11.45 -17.23 -2.81
CA PRO A 327 -12.61 -17.14 -1.94
C PRO A 327 -12.56 -15.79 -1.21
N ARG A 328 -13.66 -15.03 -1.29
CA ARG A 328 -13.79 -13.75 -0.61
C ARG A 328 -13.71 -13.99 0.90
N GLN A 329 -12.77 -13.30 1.56
CA GLN A 329 -12.66 -13.26 3.02
C GLN A 329 -13.62 -12.23 3.58
#